data_AF-A0A376CX28-F1
#
_entry.id   AF-A0A376CX28-F1
#
_cell.length_a   1.000
_cell.length_b   1.000
_cell.length_c   1.000
_cell.angle_alpha   90.00
_cell.angle_beta   90.00
_cell.angle_gamma   90.00
#
_symmetry.space_group_name_H-M   'P 1'
#
loop_
_entity.id
_entity.type
_entity.pdbx_description
1 polymer ?
#
loop_
_entity_poly.entity_id
_entity_poly.type
_entity_poly.pdbx_seq_one_letter_code
_entity_poly.pdbx_strand_id
1 'polypeptide(L)'
;MLTGIVPASPTYWAGEAGDSAFSPGTRLEPGTLLPGPTLAWYHPSVPREEPIPFDYWVVYEDGDLIVVDKPHFLPTTSNGRIVRETLQTRLRVDFGEDEIVPLHRLDRLTAGLVLCSRNPRTRPCYQRLFQDRVVVKHYQARVAAPFSFDGTVRLGMRRVRGERQVRVDPSGTLTQTRVLAQGTLVDVWPLTGHTHQIRVVLNHLGHPIMGDDTYPVDRGLALYDFSSPLQLAHIAMSFTDPISGRERVFKRVHGERF
;
A
#
# COMPACT_ATOMS: atom_id res chain seq x y z
N MET A 1 -40.66 6.14 -16.06
CA MET A 1 -39.97 5.50 -14.91
C MET A 1 -38.91 4.58 -15.47
N LEU A 2 -37.66 4.69 -15.00
CA LEU A 2 -36.59 3.76 -15.37
C LEU A 2 -36.84 2.45 -14.60
N THR A 3 -37.32 1.42 -15.30
CA THR A 3 -37.48 0.07 -14.75
C THR A 3 -36.33 -0.81 -15.23
N GLY A 4 -35.97 -1.82 -14.43
CA GLY A 4 -34.87 -2.73 -14.75
C GLY A 4 -35.22 -4.17 -14.40
N ILE A 5 -34.37 -5.11 -14.80
CA ILE A 5 -34.48 -6.52 -14.43
C ILE A 5 -33.14 -6.91 -13.80
N VAL A 6 -33.17 -7.65 -12.70
CA VAL A 6 -31.96 -8.19 -12.08
C VAL A 6 -31.25 -9.12 -13.07
N PRO A 7 -29.99 -8.84 -13.44
CA PRO A 7 -29.25 -9.69 -14.37
C PRO A 7 -29.03 -11.10 -13.82
N ALA A 8 -28.81 -12.07 -14.71
CA ALA A 8 -28.52 -13.46 -14.32
C ALA A 8 -27.17 -13.64 -13.62
N SER A 9 -26.24 -12.71 -13.80
CA SER A 9 -24.91 -12.74 -13.20
C SER A 9 -24.35 -11.33 -13.05
N PRO A 10 -23.54 -11.04 -12.02
CA PRO A 10 -23.31 -11.86 -10.80
C PRO A 10 -24.57 -12.01 -9.93
N THR A 11 -24.46 -12.62 -8.75
CA THR A 11 -25.54 -12.56 -7.74
C THR A 11 -25.59 -11.17 -7.13
N TYR A 12 -26.80 -10.64 -6.90
CA TYR A 12 -27.00 -9.32 -6.34
C TYR A 12 -27.71 -9.40 -4.99
N TRP A 13 -27.42 -8.44 -4.11
CA TRP A 13 -28.03 -8.27 -2.79
C TRP A 13 -28.49 -6.82 -2.62
N ALA A 14 -29.65 -6.60 -2.03
CA ALA A 14 -30.21 -5.27 -1.79
C ALA A 14 -29.31 -4.41 -0.89
N GLY A 15 -29.14 -3.14 -1.23
CA GLY A 15 -28.37 -2.18 -0.44
C GLY A 15 -29.12 -1.60 0.75
N GLU A 16 -28.38 -0.98 1.67
CA GLU A 16 -28.91 -0.34 2.89
C GLU A 16 -29.48 1.07 2.67
N ALA A 17 -29.10 1.74 1.58
CA ALA A 17 -29.54 3.12 1.32
C ALA A 17 -31.01 3.21 0.87
N GLY A 18 -31.73 4.20 1.40
CA GLY A 18 -33.19 4.33 1.52
C GLY A 18 -34.07 4.34 0.26
N ASP A 19 -33.53 4.01 -0.91
CA ASP A 19 -34.29 3.90 -2.16
C ASP A 19 -34.46 2.43 -2.61
N SER A 20 -33.95 1.45 -1.85
CA SER A 20 -34.16 0.02 -2.13
C SER A 20 -35.58 -0.39 -1.75
N ALA A 21 -36.31 -0.98 -2.71
CA ALA A 21 -37.61 -1.62 -2.46
C ALA A 21 -37.51 -2.93 -1.65
N PHE A 22 -36.29 -3.40 -1.38
CA PHE A 22 -35.98 -4.65 -0.70
C PHE A 22 -35.21 -4.39 0.60
N SER A 23 -35.42 -5.22 1.61
CA SER A 23 -34.67 -5.14 2.86
C SER A 23 -33.16 -5.31 2.62
N PRO A 24 -32.29 -4.55 3.29
CA PRO A 24 -30.84 -4.62 3.08
C PRO A 24 -30.31 -6.04 3.28
N GLY A 25 -29.41 -6.49 2.40
CA GLY A 25 -28.86 -7.85 2.40
C GLY A 25 -29.76 -8.92 1.76
N THR A 26 -30.98 -8.59 1.32
CA THR A 26 -31.86 -9.52 0.60
C THR A 26 -31.24 -9.90 -0.74
N ARG A 27 -31.11 -11.20 -1.04
CA ARG A 27 -30.70 -11.66 -2.37
C ARG A 27 -31.76 -11.23 -3.40
N LEU A 28 -31.31 -10.57 -4.47
CA LEU A 28 -32.14 -10.20 -5.61
C LEU A 28 -32.08 -11.33 -6.64
N GLU A 29 -33.20 -12.03 -6.85
CA GLU A 29 -33.24 -13.15 -7.78
C GLU A 29 -33.19 -12.67 -9.24
N PRO A 30 -32.42 -13.33 -10.13
CA PRO A 30 -32.43 -13.06 -11.56
C PRO A 30 -33.85 -13.00 -12.14
N GLY A 31 -34.12 -11.99 -12.98
CA GLY A 31 -35.46 -11.82 -13.57
C GLY A 31 -36.43 -11.00 -12.70
N THR A 32 -36.07 -10.69 -11.45
CA THR A 32 -36.89 -9.80 -10.61
C THR A 32 -36.99 -8.41 -11.25
N LEU A 33 -38.22 -7.91 -11.37
CA LEU A 33 -38.48 -6.56 -11.85
C LEU A 33 -38.08 -5.54 -10.78
N LEU A 34 -37.27 -4.57 -11.17
CA LEU A 34 -36.89 -3.43 -10.35
C LEU A 34 -37.84 -2.26 -10.69
N PRO A 35 -38.71 -1.84 -9.75
CA PRO A 35 -39.73 -0.83 -10.00
C PRO A 35 -39.13 0.58 -10.21
N GLY A 36 -37.86 0.76 -9.85
CA GLY A 36 -37.07 1.97 -10.02
C GLY A 36 -35.58 1.68 -9.82
N PRO A 37 -34.72 2.71 -9.87
CA PRO A 37 -33.30 2.57 -9.51
C PRO A 37 -33.15 1.93 -8.13
N THR A 38 -32.64 0.70 -8.09
CA THR A 38 -32.47 -0.07 -6.85
C THR A 38 -30.99 -0.25 -6.59
N LEU A 39 -30.51 0.22 -5.45
CA LEU A 39 -29.12 -0.01 -5.05
C LEU A 39 -28.94 -1.51 -4.74
N ALA A 40 -27.98 -2.12 -5.41
CA ALA A 40 -27.62 -3.52 -5.20
C ALA A 40 -26.10 -3.67 -5.09
N TRP A 41 -25.68 -4.53 -4.17
CA TRP A 41 -24.32 -5.01 -4.04
C TRP A 41 -24.18 -6.32 -4.79
N TYR A 42 -22.99 -6.58 -5.31
CA TYR A 42 -22.60 -7.93 -5.71
C TYR A 42 -21.21 -8.21 -5.17
N HIS A 43 -20.96 -9.47 -4.84
CA HIS A 43 -19.63 -9.94 -4.50
C HIS A 43 -19.00 -10.48 -5.78
N PRO A 44 -17.94 -9.84 -6.32
CA PRO A 44 -17.25 -10.38 -7.47
C PRO A 44 -16.68 -11.76 -7.13
N SER A 45 -16.75 -12.70 -8.07
CA SER A 45 -16.03 -13.96 -7.95
C SER A 45 -14.52 -13.65 -7.96
N VAL A 46 -13.88 -13.84 -6.81
CA VAL A 46 -12.43 -13.71 -6.69
C VAL A 46 -11.82 -15.07 -7.03
N PRO A 47 -10.93 -15.17 -8.04
CA PRO A 47 -10.25 -16.42 -8.33
C PRO A 47 -9.44 -16.88 -7.12
N ARG A 48 -9.18 -18.19 -7.01
CA ARG A 48 -8.30 -18.71 -5.97
C ARG A 48 -6.91 -18.10 -6.14
N GLU A 49 -6.38 -17.52 -5.07
CA GLU A 49 -5.02 -16.98 -5.01
C GLU A 49 -4.08 -18.06 -4.47
N GLU A 50 -2.89 -18.17 -5.06
CA GLU A 50 -1.82 -18.98 -4.47
C GLU A 50 -1.32 -18.27 -3.20
N PRO A 51 -1.03 -19.00 -2.12
CA PRO A 51 -0.54 -18.38 -0.89
C PRO A 51 0.77 -17.61 -1.12
N ILE A 52 0.88 -16.42 -0.52
CA ILE A 52 2.18 -15.75 -0.41
C ILE A 52 2.88 -16.32 0.85
N PRO A 53 4.00 -17.06 0.72
CA PRO A 53 4.55 -17.86 1.81
C PRO A 53 5.37 -17.06 2.83
N PHE A 54 5.11 -15.76 2.96
CA PHE A 54 5.78 -14.86 3.89
C PHE A 54 4.73 -14.20 4.75
N ASP A 55 5.02 -14.09 6.04
CA ASP A 55 4.10 -13.44 6.98
C ASP A 55 4.61 -12.07 7.43
N TYR A 56 3.80 -11.33 8.16
CA TYR A 56 4.18 -10.07 8.78
C TYR A 56 4.55 -10.28 10.26
N TRP A 57 5.22 -9.28 10.85
CA TRP A 57 5.54 -9.26 12.27
C TRP A 57 4.89 -8.04 12.92
N VAL A 58 4.22 -8.24 14.05
CA VAL A 58 3.69 -7.12 14.84
C VAL A 58 4.85 -6.47 15.60
N VAL A 59 5.08 -5.19 15.34
CA VAL A 59 6.11 -4.37 16.01
C VAL A 59 5.52 -3.65 17.22
N TYR A 60 4.26 -3.25 17.10
CA TYR A 60 3.53 -2.55 18.15
C TYR A 60 2.03 -2.71 17.93
N GLU A 61 1.27 -2.80 19.00
CA GLU A 61 -0.18 -2.65 18.95
C GLU A 61 -0.71 -1.98 20.22
N ASP A 62 -1.77 -1.19 20.06
CA ASP A 62 -2.63 -0.72 21.13
C ASP A 62 -4.09 -0.66 20.66
N GLY A 63 -4.95 0.03 21.42
CA GLY A 63 -6.37 0.19 21.09
C GLY A 63 -6.64 1.02 19.83
N ASP A 64 -5.68 1.82 19.36
CA ASP A 64 -5.86 2.73 18.22
C ASP A 64 -5.03 2.32 17.00
N LEU A 65 -3.85 1.76 17.21
CA LEU A 65 -2.82 1.53 16.19
C LEU A 65 -2.27 0.10 16.21
N ILE A 66 -1.91 -0.37 15.03
CA ILE A 66 -1.07 -1.56 14.83
C ILE A 66 0.08 -1.15 13.92
N VAL A 67 1.32 -1.42 14.32
CA VAL A 67 2.52 -1.27 13.49
C VAL A 67 3.04 -2.65 13.18
N VAL A 68 3.26 -2.92 11.90
CA VAL A 68 3.77 -4.20 11.44
C VAL A 68 5.01 -4.04 10.56
N ASP A 69 5.90 -5.01 10.62
CA ASP A 69 6.94 -5.21 9.62
C ASP A 69 6.39 -6.13 8.52
N LYS A 70 6.05 -5.53 7.37
CA LYS A 70 5.51 -6.24 6.20
C LYS A 70 6.65 -6.87 5.41
N PRO A 71 6.56 -8.15 5.00
CA PRO A 71 7.58 -8.78 4.17
C PRO A 71 7.59 -8.22 2.75
N HIS A 72 8.64 -8.55 2.00
CA HIS A 72 8.64 -8.41 0.54
C HIS A 72 7.50 -9.23 -0.07
N PHE A 73 7.08 -8.85 -1.27
CA PHE A 73 6.04 -9.51 -2.09
C PHE A 73 4.61 -9.49 -1.57
N LEU A 74 4.35 -9.21 -0.28
CA LEU A 74 3.00 -9.04 0.26
C LEU A 74 2.45 -7.64 -0.11
N PRO A 75 1.34 -7.52 -0.87
CA PRO A 75 0.67 -6.25 -1.07
C PRO A 75 0.10 -5.70 0.25
N THR A 76 0.18 -4.39 0.46
CA THR A 76 -0.42 -3.76 1.65
C THR A 76 -1.95 -3.87 1.64
N THR A 77 -2.57 -3.64 0.48
CA THR A 77 -4.02 -3.69 0.24
C THR A 77 -4.30 -4.38 -1.10
N SER A 78 -5.57 -4.74 -1.32
CA SER A 78 -6.04 -5.31 -2.59
C SER A 78 -5.73 -4.38 -3.78
N ASN A 79 -5.39 -4.96 -4.93
CA ASN A 79 -5.00 -4.21 -6.13
C ASN A 79 -5.63 -4.74 -7.44
N GLY A 80 -6.66 -5.57 -7.33
CA GLY A 80 -7.38 -6.19 -8.45
C GLY A 80 -6.72 -7.46 -9.01
N ARG A 81 -5.40 -7.62 -8.84
CA ARG A 81 -4.69 -8.88 -9.18
C ARG A 81 -4.58 -9.80 -7.98
N ILE A 82 -4.37 -9.21 -6.80
CA ILE A 82 -4.37 -9.87 -5.51
C ILE A 82 -5.36 -9.11 -4.65
N VAL A 83 -6.32 -9.84 -4.11
CA VAL A 83 -7.47 -9.35 -3.37
C VAL A 83 -7.40 -9.87 -1.93
N ARG A 84 -7.10 -11.15 -1.73
CA ARG A 84 -7.13 -11.81 -0.41
C ARG A 84 -5.76 -11.87 0.26
N GLU A 85 -4.71 -12.23 -0.47
CA GLU A 85 -3.35 -12.34 0.06
C GLU A 85 -2.70 -10.95 0.24
N THR A 86 -3.23 -10.16 1.18
CA THR A 86 -2.77 -8.81 1.47
C THR A 86 -2.58 -8.62 2.97
N LEU A 87 -1.69 -7.70 3.34
CA LEU A 87 -1.44 -7.38 4.75
C LEU A 87 -2.73 -6.98 5.48
N GLN A 88 -3.56 -6.13 4.86
CA GLN A 88 -4.83 -5.72 5.45
C GLN A 88 -5.75 -6.90 5.73
N THR A 89 -5.94 -7.79 4.76
CA THR A 89 -6.82 -8.95 4.91
C THR A 89 -6.30 -9.88 6.00
N ARG A 90 -4.99 -10.16 6.04
CA ARG A 90 -4.39 -10.99 7.09
C ARG A 90 -4.59 -10.39 8.46
N LEU A 91 -4.27 -9.12 8.65
CA LEU A 91 -4.51 -8.42 9.92
C LEU A 91 -5.97 -8.53 10.37
N ARG A 92 -6.94 -8.30 9.47
CA ARG A 92 -8.36 -8.42 9.81
C ARG A 92 -8.75 -9.82 10.26
N VAL A 93 -8.24 -10.85 9.58
CA VAL A 93 -8.52 -12.25 9.90
C VAL A 93 -7.84 -12.66 11.21
N ASP A 94 -6.56 -12.35 11.36
CA ASP A 94 -5.73 -12.78 12.50
C ASP A 94 -6.19 -12.11 13.80
N PHE A 95 -6.59 -10.84 13.74
CA PHE A 95 -7.14 -10.10 14.88
C PHE A 95 -8.66 -10.24 15.04
N GLY A 96 -9.37 -10.78 14.05
CA GLY A 96 -10.84 -10.85 14.05
C GLY A 96 -11.52 -9.48 14.00
N GLU A 97 -10.92 -8.51 13.30
CA GLU A 97 -11.33 -7.10 13.31
C GLU A 97 -11.41 -6.49 11.91
N ASP A 98 -12.62 -6.33 11.37
CA ASP A 98 -12.84 -5.78 10.02
C ASP A 98 -12.44 -4.30 9.87
N GLU A 99 -12.40 -3.56 10.97
CA GLU A 99 -12.10 -2.12 11.00
C GLU A 99 -10.60 -1.80 10.84
N ILE A 100 -9.73 -2.81 10.77
CA ILE A 100 -8.30 -2.56 10.55
C ILE A 100 -8.06 -2.02 9.13
N VAL A 101 -7.42 -0.84 9.05
CA VAL A 101 -7.10 -0.16 7.79
C VAL A 101 -5.65 0.36 7.80
N PRO A 102 -4.83 0.04 6.78
CA PRO A 102 -3.52 0.68 6.61
C PRO A 102 -3.64 2.20 6.41
N LEU A 103 -2.90 2.98 7.19
CA LEU A 103 -2.87 4.44 7.11
C LEU A 103 -1.96 4.95 5.99
N HIS A 104 -1.03 4.11 5.57
CA HIS A 104 -0.24 4.29 4.35
C HIS A 104 0.05 2.94 3.72
N ARG A 105 0.62 2.96 2.51
CA ARG A 105 0.97 1.74 1.79
C ARG A 105 2.45 1.71 1.45
N LEU A 106 3.00 0.51 1.48
CA LEU A 106 4.24 0.16 0.78
C LEU A 106 3.88 -0.56 -0.52
N ASP A 107 4.74 -0.39 -1.53
CA ASP A 107 4.63 -1.19 -2.75
C ASP A 107 4.78 -2.68 -2.41
N ARG A 108 4.20 -3.55 -3.24
CA ARG A 108 4.22 -5.01 -3.02
C ARG A 108 5.64 -5.52 -2.75
N LEU A 109 6.62 -5.04 -3.51
CA LEU A 109 8.01 -5.49 -3.40
C LEU A 109 8.77 -4.85 -2.24
N THR A 110 8.28 -3.77 -1.63
CA THR A 110 8.96 -3.08 -0.55
C THR A 110 8.59 -3.69 0.79
N ALA A 111 9.59 -4.05 1.60
CA ALA A 111 9.36 -4.53 2.97
C ALA A 111 9.39 -3.38 3.99
N GLY A 112 9.07 -3.68 5.24
CA GLY A 112 9.25 -2.78 6.36
C GLY A 112 7.95 -2.28 6.94
N LEU A 113 8.08 -1.22 7.74
CA LEU A 113 7.03 -0.76 8.64
C LEU A 113 5.78 -0.27 7.90
N VAL A 114 4.61 -0.76 8.31
CA VAL A 114 3.30 -0.24 7.91
C VAL A 114 2.52 0.10 9.17
N LEU A 115 2.02 1.33 9.24
CA LEU A 115 1.11 1.77 10.29
C LEU A 115 -0.35 1.53 9.84
N CYS A 116 -1.10 0.83 10.66
CA CYS A 116 -2.52 0.54 10.50
C CYS A 116 -3.31 1.18 11.65
N SER A 117 -4.51 1.66 11.35
CA SER A 117 -5.49 2.08 12.36
C SER A 117 -6.41 0.92 12.69
N ARG A 118 -6.63 0.73 13.99
CA ARG A 118 -7.53 -0.27 14.58
C ARG A 118 -8.89 0.34 14.93
N ASN A 119 -8.90 1.60 15.38
CA ASN A 119 -10.09 2.29 15.88
C ASN A 119 -10.63 3.32 14.88
N PRO A 120 -11.87 3.16 14.37
CA PRO A 120 -12.49 4.11 13.44
C PRO A 120 -12.61 5.53 13.98
N ARG A 121 -12.74 5.70 15.31
CA ARG A 121 -12.93 7.02 15.94
C ARG A 121 -11.67 7.89 15.87
N THR A 122 -10.49 7.29 16.01
CA THR A 122 -9.20 8.00 15.97
C THR A 122 -8.56 7.98 14.59
N ARG A 123 -9.02 7.10 13.69
CA ARG A 123 -8.54 6.95 12.30
C ARG A 123 -8.36 8.28 11.55
N PRO A 124 -9.30 9.25 11.55
CA PRO A 124 -9.14 10.48 10.79
C PRO A 124 -7.93 11.31 11.26
N CYS A 125 -7.68 11.35 12.58
CA CYS A 125 -6.54 12.07 13.16
C CYS A 125 -5.21 11.49 12.67
N TYR A 126 -5.08 10.17 12.66
CA TYR A 126 -3.86 9.51 12.17
C TYR A 126 -3.71 9.57 10.65
N GLN A 127 -4.81 9.47 9.88
CA GLN A 127 -4.77 9.67 8.43
C GLN A 127 -4.26 11.07 8.07
N ARG A 128 -4.64 12.07 8.86
CA ARG A 128 -4.21 13.45 8.65
C ARG A 128 -2.70 13.61 8.73
N LEU A 129 -2.01 12.85 9.57
CA LEU A 129 -0.54 12.89 9.66
C LEU A 129 0.15 12.59 8.32
N PHE A 130 -0.39 11.64 7.54
CA PHE A 130 0.15 11.30 6.22
C PHE A 130 -0.25 12.30 5.14
N GLN A 131 -1.47 12.84 5.23
CA GLN A 131 -1.94 13.91 4.33
C GLN A 131 -1.08 15.16 4.46
N ASP A 132 -0.80 15.57 5.71
CA ASP A 132 0.01 16.74 6.05
C ASP A 132 1.52 16.47 5.96
N ARG A 133 1.91 15.22 5.66
CA ARG A 133 3.31 14.79 5.48
C ARG A 133 4.19 15.05 6.71
N VAL A 134 3.60 14.96 7.90
CA VAL A 134 4.30 15.15 9.17
C VAL A 134 4.89 13.86 9.74
N VAL A 135 4.59 12.70 9.12
CA VAL A 135 5.24 11.43 9.43
C VAL A 135 6.61 11.39 8.76
N VAL A 136 7.68 11.32 9.56
CA VAL A 136 9.03 11.09 9.07
C VAL A 136 9.20 9.61 8.79
N LYS A 137 9.59 9.27 7.56
CA LYS A 137 9.80 7.89 7.12
C LYS A 137 11.25 7.72 6.69
N HIS A 138 11.91 6.72 7.25
CA HIS A 138 13.30 6.40 6.96
C HIS A 138 13.38 5.03 6.31
N TYR A 139 13.89 5.01 5.09
CA TYR A 139 14.12 3.82 4.30
C TYR A 139 15.61 3.56 4.18
N GLN A 140 15.93 2.30 3.97
CA GLN A 140 17.24 1.87 3.54
C GLN A 140 17.11 1.13 2.21
N ALA A 141 18.06 1.30 1.31
CA ALA A 141 18.14 0.60 0.03
C ALA A 141 19.55 0.05 -0.20
N ARG A 142 19.66 -1.06 -0.93
CA ARG A 142 20.94 -1.59 -1.42
C ARG A 142 21.08 -1.39 -2.92
N VAL A 143 22.24 -0.88 -3.33
CA VAL A 143 22.62 -0.73 -4.74
C VAL A 143 23.82 -1.61 -5.06
N ALA A 144 24.02 -1.94 -6.33
CA ALA A 144 25.07 -2.87 -6.76
C ALA A 144 26.49 -2.29 -6.65
N ALA A 145 26.66 -1.02 -7.05
CA ALA A 145 27.95 -0.34 -7.05
C ALA A 145 27.99 0.75 -5.96
N PRO A 146 29.06 0.85 -5.18
CA PRO A 146 29.17 1.86 -4.14
C PRO A 146 29.20 3.27 -4.73
N PHE A 147 28.56 4.22 -4.04
CA PHE A 147 28.64 5.64 -4.38
C PHE A 147 28.55 6.51 -3.13
N SER A 148 28.91 7.78 -3.29
CA SER A 148 28.79 8.80 -2.25
C SER A 148 27.83 9.87 -2.74
N PHE A 149 26.79 10.13 -1.96
CA PHE A 149 25.84 11.20 -2.25
C PHE A 149 25.29 11.71 -0.93
N ASP A 150 25.25 13.03 -0.78
CA ASP A 150 24.66 13.66 0.38
C ASP A 150 23.85 14.89 -0.06
N GLY A 151 22.54 14.71 -0.25
CA GLY A 151 21.69 15.82 -0.63
C GLY A 151 20.22 15.48 -0.77
N THR A 152 19.46 16.44 -1.28
CA THR A 152 18.04 16.30 -1.60
C THR A 152 17.84 16.32 -3.10
N VAL A 153 17.23 15.26 -3.62
CA VAL A 153 16.89 15.11 -5.04
C VAL A 153 15.46 15.59 -5.25
N ARG A 154 15.27 16.48 -6.24
CA ARG A 154 13.96 16.99 -6.66
C ARG A 154 13.68 16.54 -8.08
N LEU A 155 12.60 15.78 -8.28
CA LEU A 155 12.21 15.27 -9.60
C LEU A 155 10.72 15.48 -9.82
N GLY A 156 10.34 15.97 -11.00
CA GLY A 156 8.99 15.79 -11.49
C GLY A 156 8.81 14.33 -11.91
N MET A 157 7.72 13.69 -11.46
CA MET A 157 7.43 12.29 -11.73
C MET A 157 6.05 12.17 -12.38
N ARG A 158 5.95 11.36 -13.43
CA ARG A 158 4.68 11.09 -14.11
C ARG A 158 4.46 9.60 -14.28
N ARG A 159 3.27 9.15 -13.86
CA ARG A 159 2.79 7.80 -14.10
C ARG A 159 2.05 7.75 -15.44
N VAL A 160 2.47 6.87 -16.34
CA VAL A 160 1.78 6.62 -17.61
C VAL A 160 0.83 5.45 -17.44
N ARG A 161 -0.41 5.58 -17.92
CA ARG A 161 -1.42 4.52 -17.81
C ARG A 161 -0.97 3.30 -18.63
N GLY A 162 -1.04 2.12 -18.02
CA GLY A 162 -0.61 0.86 -18.63
C GLY A 162 0.86 0.52 -18.40
N GLU A 163 1.69 1.50 -18.01
CA GLU A 163 3.10 1.28 -17.69
C GLU A 163 3.30 1.01 -16.20
N ARG A 164 4.27 0.13 -15.89
CA ARG A 164 4.74 -0.09 -14.52
C ARG A 164 5.74 0.98 -14.10
N GLN A 165 6.55 1.45 -15.05
CA GLN A 165 7.51 2.52 -14.82
C GLN A 165 6.80 3.86 -14.63
N VAL A 166 7.13 4.53 -13.53
CA VAL A 166 7.02 5.98 -13.37
C VAL A 166 8.24 6.62 -14.04
N ARG A 167 7.99 7.62 -14.89
CA ARG A 167 9.02 8.35 -15.64
C ARG A 167 9.39 9.65 -14.93
N VAL A 168 10.65 10.05 -15.06
CA VAL A 168 11.09 11.40 -14.69
C VAL A 168 10.62 12.35 -15.78
N ASP A 169 9.84 13.35 -15.38
CA ASP A 169 9.28 14.36 -16.27
C ASP A 169 9.15 15.70 -15.53
N PRO A 170 9.79 16.78 -16.00
CA PRO A 170 9.69 18.10 -15.36
C PRO A 170 8.26 18.65 -15.18
N SER A 171 7.32 18.24 -16.04
CA SER A 171 5.90 18.59 -15.95
C SER A 171 5.09 17.68 -15.02
N GLY A 172 5.71 16.61 -14.50
CA GLY A 172 5.10 15.67 -13.56
C GLY A 172 4.91 16.24 -12.15
N THR A 173 4.39 15.41 -11.26
CA THR A 173 4.25 15.76 -9.84
C THR A 173 5.64 15.95 -9.24
N LEU A 174 5.90 17.14 -8.68
CA LEU A 174 7.17 17.43 -8.02
C LEU A 174 7.31 16.61 -6.74
N THR A 175 8.39 15.85 -6.66
CA THR A 175 8.76 15.04 -5.50
C THR A 175 10.08 15.53 -4.91
N GLN A 176 10.24 15.33 -3.61
CA GLN A 176 11.47 15.65 -2.88
C GLN A 176 11.90 14.46 -2.03
N THR A 177 13.17 14.07 -2.17
CA THR A 177 13.72 12.89 -1.48
C THR A 177 15.12 13.22 -0.97
N ARG A 178 15.32 13.14 0.34
CA ARG A 178 16.64 13.24 0.96
C ARG A 178 17.34 11.89 0.82
N VAL A 179 18.57 11.89 0.31
CA VAL A 179 19.37 10.68 0.08
C VAL A 179 20.74 10.87 0.73
N LEU A 180 21.15 9.90 1.54
CA LEU A 180 22.50 9.77 2.06
C LEU A 180 23.04 8.40 1.66
N ALA A 181 24.03 8.39 0.77
CA ALA A 181 24.71 7.20 0.31
C ALA A 181 26.17 7.23 0.76
N GLN A 182 26.61 6.14 1.39
CA GLN A 182 28.00 5.91 1.77
C GLN A 182 28.34 4.45 1.46
N GLY A 183 28.68 4.17 0.20
CA GLY A 183 28.93 2.81 -0.29
C GLY A 183 27.69 2.21 -0.95
N THR A 184 27.40 0.94 -0.69
CA THR A 184 26.28 0.20 -1.32
C THR A 184 24.97 0.28 -0.54
N LEU A 185 25.00 0.83 0.66
CA LEU A 185 23.82 1.04 1.51
C LEU A 185 23.43 2.51 1.46
N VAL A 186 22.15 2.77 1.23
CA VAL A 186 21.64 4.12 1.00
C VAL A 186 20.48 4.38 1.94
N ASP A 187 20.61 5.41 2.77
CA ASP A 187 19.52 5.92 3.59
C ASP A 187 18.71 6.93 2.79
N VAL A 188 17.38 6.80 2.85
CA VAL A 188 16.45 7.57 2.03
C VAL A 188 15.27 8.04 2.87
N TRP A 189 14.98 9.34 2.82
CA TRP A 189 13.80 9.95 3.45
C TRP A 189 12.93 10.61 2.37
N PRO A 190 11.84 9.96 1.93
CA PRO A 190 10.89 10.56 1.00
C PRO A 190 10.07 11.63 1.74
N LEU A 191 10.31 12.90 1.42
CA LEU A 191 9.62 14.06 1.99
C LEU A 191 8.23 14.27 1.35
N THR A 192 8.05 13.68 0.17
CA THR A 192 6.77 13.56 -0.55
C THR A 192 6.36 12.10 -0.68
N GLY A 193 5.10 11.85 -1.05
CA GLY A 193 4.64 10.51 -1.42
C GLY A 193 4.30 10.43 -2.90
N HIS A 194 4.98 9.55 -3.63
CA HIS A 194 4.66 9.20 -5.01
C HIS A 194 4.93 7.72 -5.26
N THR A 195 4.19 7.10 -6.19
CA THR A 195 4.44 5.71 -6.60
C THR A 195 5.89 5.55 -7.05
N HIS A 196 6.57 4.49 -6.58
CA HIS A 196 7.96 4.17 -6.92
C HIS A 196 9.00 5.28 -6.62
N GLN A 197 8.69 6.30 -5.81
CA GLN A 197 9.53 7.49 -5.67
C GLN A 197 11.01 7.17 -5.40
N ILE A 198 11.31 6.31 -4.42
CA ILE A 198 12.69 5.96 -4.06
C ILE A 198 13.39 5.19 -5.19
N ARG A 199 12.67 4.25 -5.83
CA ARG A 199 13.17 3.45 -6.95
C ARG A 199 13.56 4.34 -8.14
N VAL A 200 12.70 5.31 -8.48
CA VAL A 200 12.96 6.30 -9.54
C VAL A 200 14.15 7.19 -9.19
N VAL A 201 14.23 7.69 -7.95
CA VAL A 201 15.33 8.57 -7.52
C VAL A 201 16.67 7.85 -7.63
N LEU A 202 16.79 6.64 -7.08
CA LEU A 202 18.07 5.91 -7.10
C LEU A 202 18.43 5.47 -8.52
N ASN A 203 17.44 5.09 -9.35
CA ASN A 203 17.66 4.85 -10.77
C ASN A 203 18.12 6.13 -11.53
N HIS A 204 17.52 7.29 -11.24
CA HIS A 204 17.90 8.56 -11.86
C HIS A 204 19.33 8.99 -11.50
N LEU A 205 19.78 8.68 -10.27
CA LEU A 205 21.16 8.88 -9.85
C LEU A 205 22.14 7.87 -10.49
N GLY A 206 21.67 6.92 -11.31
CA GLY A 206 22.50 5.88 -11.93
C GLY A 206 22.77 4.66 -11.03
N HIS A 207 22.11 4.57 -9.88
CA HIS A 207 22.32 3.53 -8.87
C HIS A 207 21.00 2.80 -8.57
N PRO A 208 20.42 2.03 -9.51
CA PRO A 208 19.17 1.32 -9.29
C PRO A 208 19.29 0.32 -8.12
N ILE A 209 18.15 0.11 -7.45
CA ILE A 209 18.07 -0.78 -6.29
C ILE A 209 18.25 -2.23 -6.74
N MET A 210 19.02 -3.01 -5.98
CA MET A 210 19.17 -4.45 -6.22
C MET A 210 17.82 -5.17 -6.11
N GLY A 211 17.58 -6.13 -7.01
CA GLY A 211 16.32 -6.88 -7.06
C GLY A 211 15.14 -6.10 -7.67
N ASP A 212 15.35 -4.87 -8.15
CA ASP A 212 14.29 -4.09 -8.79
C ASP A 212 13.89 -4.72 -10.14
N ASP A 213 12.60 -5.02 -10.29
CA ASP A 213 12.01 -5.67 -11.48
C ASP A 213 11.46 -4.68 -12.51
N THR A 214 11.53 -3.38 -12.22
CA THR A 214 10.93 -2.30 -13.02
C THR A 214 11.99 -1.31 -13.49
N TYR A 215 13.05 -1.08 -12.71
CA TYR A 215 14.13 -0.13 -13.02
C TYR A 215 15.50 -0.82 -13.01
N PRO A 216 16.40 -0.48 -13.95
CA PRO A 216 16.22 0.45 -15.07
C PRO A 216 15.35 -0.11 -16.20
N VAL A 217 15.21 -1.43 -16.28
CA VAL A 217 14.47 -2.15 -17.32
C VAL A 217 13.28 -2.86 -16.68
N ASP A 218 12.10 -2.73 -17.28
CA ASP A 218 10.92 -3.48 -16.87
C ASP A 218 11.07 -4.95 -17.30
N ARG A 219 11.21 -5.84 -16.31
CA ARG A 219 11.35 -7.29 -16.52
C ARG A 219 10.00 -8.02 -16.53
N GLY A 220 8.89 -7.28 -16.49
CA GLY A 220 7.55 -7.84 -16.40
C GLY A 220 7.15 -8.20 -14.97
N LEU A 221 5.85 -8.44 -14.79
CA LEU A 221 5.27 -8.74 -13.48
C LEU A 221 5.09 -10.25 -13.31
N ALA A 222 5.89 -10.86 -12.45
CA ALA A 222 5.72 -12.25 -12.01
C ALA A 222 5.15 -12.27 -10.57
N LEU A 223 3.84 -12.52 -10.44
CA LEU A 223 3.13 -12.42 -9.14
C LEU A 223 3.52 -13.48 -8.11
N TYR A 224 4.16 -14.57 -8.51
CA TYR A 224 4.55 -15.68 -7.62
C TYR A 224 6.01 -16.09 -7.80
N ASP A 225 6.83 -15.20 -8.40
CA ASP A 225 8.28 -15.30 -8.34
C ASP A 225 8.78 -14.48 -7.15
N PHE A 226 9.43 -15.18 -6.21
CA PHE A 226 9.95 -14.61 -4.97
C PHE A 226 11.49 -14.64 -4.92
N SER A 227 12.15 -15.03 -6.02
CA SER A 227 13.59 -15.29 -6.07
C SER A 227 14.46 -14.05 -5.92
N SER A 228 13.92 -12.87 -6.24
CA SER A 228 14.66 -11.61 -6.32
C SER A 228 13.95 -10.51 -5.53
N PRO A 229 14.06 -10.47 -4.19
CA PRO A 229 13.44 -9.42 -3.39
C PRO A 229 14.09 -8.06 -3.70
N LEU A 230 13.24 -7.04 -3.86
CA LEU A 230 13.70 -5.67 -3.96
C LEU A 230 14.39 -5.29 -2.65
N GLN A 231 15.68 -4.94 -2.71
CA GLN A 231 16.49 -4.57 -1.55
C GLN A 231 16.18 -3.12 -1.12
N LEU A 232 14.93 -2.88 -0.72
CA LEU A 232 14.37 -1.62 -0.21
C LEU A 232 13.46 -1.93 0.98
N ALA A 233 13.73 -1.32 2.13
CA ALA A 233 12.96 -1.52 3.34
C ALA A 233 12.64 -0.19 4.04
N HIS A 234 11.43 -0.05 4.57
CA HIS A 234 11.05 1.03 5.49
C HIS A 234 11.48 0.65 6.92
N ILE A 235 12.57 1.23 7.41
CA ILE A 235 13.26 0.76 8.62
C ILE A 235 12.88 1.53 9.88
N ALA A 236 12.42 2.77 9.76
CA ALA A 236 11.92 3.54 10.89
C ALA A 236 10.87 4.56 10.47
N MET A 237 9.95 4.87 11.38
CA MET A 237 9.06 6.02 11.25
C MET A 237 8.87 6.74 12.58
N SER A 238 8.63 8.04 12.52
CA SER A 238 8.27 8.84 13.70
C SER A 238 7.22 9.90 13.40
N PHE A 239 6.44 10.24 14.42
CA PHE A 239 5.42 11.28 14.39
C PHE A 239 5.00 11.67 15.82
N THR A 240 4.43 12.86 15.98
CA THR A 240 3.72 13.23 17.20
C THR A 240 2.32 12.62 17.17
N ASP A 241 1.97 11.83 18.18
CA ASP A 241 0.65 11.24 18.34
C ASP A 241 -0.41 12.36 18.46
N PRO A 242 -1.36 12.45 17.51
CA PRO A 242 -2.36 13.53 17.48
C PRO A 242 -3.36 13.44 18.63
N ILE A 243 -3.43 12.31 19.34
CA ILE A 243 -4.34 12.11 20.48
C ILE A 243 -3.62 12.47 21.79
N SER A 244 -2.44 11.90 22.02
CA SER A 244 -1.73 12.04 23.30
C SER A 244 -0.69 13.17 23.33
N GLY A 245 -0.30 13.73 22.17
CA GLY A 245 0.76 14.72 22.04
C GLY A 245 2.18 14.15 22.23
N ARG A 246 2.32 12.84 22.47
CA ARG A 246 3.63 12.19 22.69
C ARG A 246 4.32 11.89 21.37
N GLU A 247 5.65 11.97 21.35
CA GLU A 247 6.43 11.47 20.22
C GLU A 247 6.34 9.94 20.17
N ARG A 248 6.03 9.40 18.99
CA ARG A 248 6.08 7.96 18.70
C ARG A 248 7.19 7.69 17.69
N VAL A 249 8.02 6.70 17.99
CA VAL A 249 9.10 6.24 17.13
C VAL A 249 9.02 4.72 17.03
N PHE A 250 8.94 4.21 15.81
CA PHE A 250 8.94 2.79 15.52
C PHE A 250 10.15 2.44 14.68
N LYS A 251 10.81 1.33 15.02
CA LYS A 251 11.95 0.78 14.28
C LYS A 251 11.66 -0.67 13.93
N ARG A 252 12.11 -1.09 12.76
CA ARG A 252 12.04 -2.48 12.33
C ARG A 252 12.86 -3.35 13.29
N VAL A 253 12.26 -4.43 13.78
CA VAL A 253 12.84 -5.31 14.83
C VAL A 253 13.56 -6.54 14.28
N HIS A 254 13.33 -6.92 13.02
CA HIS A 254 13.99 -8.09 12.41
C HIS A 254 15.14 -7.69 11.49
N GLY A 255 16.33 -8.17 11.85
CA GLY A 255 17.56 -8.04 11.10
C GLY A 255 17.82 -9.27 10.24
N GLU A 256 17.74 -9.10 8.93
CA GLU A 256 18.92 -9.07 8.06
C GLU A 256 18.69 -7.88 7.11
N ARG A 257 19.77 -7.23 6.67
CA ARG A 257 19.64 -6.08 5.76
C ARG A 257 19.07 -6.60 4.43
N PHE A 258 17.74 -6.44 4.29
CA PHE A 258 16.87 -6.81 3.15
C PHE A 258 16.45 -8.28 3.10
#